data_AF-A0A955M230-F1
#
_entry.id   AF-A0A955M230-F1
#
_cell.length_a   1.000
_cell.length_b   1.000
_cell.length_c   1.000
_cell.angle_alpha   90.00
_cell.angle_beta   90.00
_cell.angle_gamma   90.00
#
_symmetry.space_group_name_H-M   'P 1'
#
loop_
_entity.id
_entity.type
_entity.pdbx_description
1 polymer ?
#
loop_
_entity_poly.entity_id
_entity_poly.type
_entity_poly.pdbx_seq_one_letter_code
_entity_poly.pdbx_strand_id
1 'polypeptide(L)'
;MKTAVFKQTFFVCLLTLTLCACADIWHPKRLLLDSFEGEISKQSVDFGASKGSSIVVTNSEDFAQCQKQSLHIVYDLKPDGYMYCSRGEGLVASISGWRRASQDIAWDRYAGFEFKIFGAKNGDIAFDVKDAQGELFRFMFSDGAV
;
A
#
# COMPACT_ATOMS: atom_id res chain seq x y z
N MET A 1 -1.57 45.21 41.46
CA MET A 1 -0.86 43.91 41.38
C MET A 1 -1.68 42.76 40.78
N LYS A 2 -3.01 42.68 40.94
CA LYS A 2 -3.83 41.56 40.41
C LYS A 2 -4.01 41.55 38.87
N THR A 3 -3.94 42.70 38.21
CA THR A 3 -4.15 42.84 36.75
C THR A 3 -2.96 42.43 35.88
N ALA A 4 -1.73 42.46 36.43
CA ALA A 4 -0.52 42.07 35.69
C ALA A 4 -0.42 40.54 35.54
N VAL A 5 -0.77 39.80 36.60
CA VAL A 5 -0.76 38.34 36.61
C VAL A 5 -1.78 37.77 35.63
N PHE A 6 -2.98 38.37 35.55
CA PHE A 6 -4.03 37.94 34.60
C PHE A 6 -3.62 38.12 33.12
N LYS A 7 -2.92 39.22 32.79
CA LYS A 7 -2.39 39.44 31.43
C LYS A 7 -1.29 38.44 31.07
N GLN A 8 -0.44 38.08 32.03
CA GLN A 8 0.66 37.14 31.81
C GLN A 8 0.15 35.70 31.63
N THR A 9 -0.84 35.28 32.41
CA THR A 9 -1.48 33.96 32.24
C THR A 9 -2.23 33.86 30.91
N PHE A 10 -2.91 34.91 30.48
CA PHE A 10 -3.61 34.93 29.18
C PHE A 10 -2.64 34.82 28.00
N PHE A 11 -1.49 35.50 28.07
CA PHE A 11 -0.47 35.46 27.02
C PHE A 11 0.21 34.09 26.91
N VAL A 12 0.47 33.42 28.03
CA VAL A 12 1.05 32.07 28.05
C VAL A 12 0.07 31.04 27.49
N CYS A 13 -1.23 31.13 27.83
CA CYS A 13 -2.26 30.25 27.24
C CYS A 13 -2.43 30.47 25.73
N LEU A 14 -2.34 31.72 25.26
CA LEU A 14 -2.46 32.02 23.82
C LEU A 14 -1.25 31.51 23.02
N LEU A 15 -0.05 31.55 23.61
CA LEU A 15 1.18 31.04 22.99
C LEU A 15 1.19 29.50 22.93
N THR A 16 0.69 28.81 23.95
CA THR A 16 0.57 27.34 23.91
C THR A 16 -0.51 26.86 22.93
N LEU A 17 -1.62 27.60 22.78
CA LEU A 17 -2.66 27.31 21.78
C LEU A 17 -2.17 27.50 20.33
N THR A 18 -1.28 28.46 20.07
CA THR A 18 -0.72 28.70 18.72
C THR A 18 0.37 27.71 18.34
N LEU A 19 1.16 27.20 19.30
CA LEU A 19 2.17 26.19 19.03
C LEU A 19 1.58 24.78 18.79
N CYS A 20 0.42 24.46 19.38
CA CYS A 20 -0.27 23.19 19.11
C CYS A 20 -0.97 23.13 17.75
N ALA A 21 -1.38 24.27 17.19
CA ALA A 21 -2.13 24.32 15.92
C ALA A 21 -1.28 24.08 14.66
N CYS A 22 0.06 24.03 14.79
CA CYS A 22 0.97 23.79 13.65
C CYS A 22 1.41 22.33 13.49
N ALA A 23 0.99 21.42 14.37
CA ALA A 23 1.44 20.02 14.35
C ALA A 23 0.83 19.18 13.21
N ASP A 24 -0.33 19.59 12.67
CA ASP A 24 -1.05 18.79 11.66
C ASP A 24 -0.59 19.02 10.20
N ILE A 25 0.48 19.80 9.97
CA ILE A 25 0.86 20.26 8.63
C ILE A 25 1.83 19.30 7.90
N TRP A 26 2.45 18.33 8.59
CA TRP A 26 3.63 17.64 8.06
C TRP A 26 3.47 16.14 7.76
N HIS A 27 2.28 15.57 7.88
CA HIS A 27 2.04 14.22 7.40
C HIS A 27 1.38 14.26 6.03
N PRO A 28 2.05 13.81 4.94
CA PRO A 28 1.39 13.70 3.66
C PRO A 28 0.19 12.78 3.82
N LYS A 29 -0.95 13.22 3.27
CA LYS A 29 -2.12 12.35 3.10
C LYS A 29 -1.65 11.09 2.36
N ARG A 30 -2.15 9.92 2.79
CA ARG A 30 -1.86 8.62 2.16
C ARG A 30 -2.04 8.73 0.64
N LEU A 31 -1.06 8.25 -0.11
CA LEU A 31 -1.15 8.17 -1.55
C LEU A 31 -1.73 6.81 -1.94
N LEU A 32 -2.87 6.82 -2.63
CA LEU A 32 -3.43 5.60 -3.20
C LEU A 32 -2.64 5.21 -4.46
N LEU A 33 -1.82 4.16 -4.36
CA LEU A 33 -1.08 3.62 -5.51
C LEU A 33 -1.99 2.82 -6.44
N ASP A 34 -2.81 1.95 -5.87
CA ASP A 34 -3.72 1.09 -6.62
C ASP A 34 -4.96 0.74 -5.78
N SER A 35 -6.10 0.64 -6.46
CA SER A 35 -7.35 0.14 -5.89
C SER A 35 -7.96 -0.99 -6.74
N PHE A 36 -7.20 -1.50 -7.70
CA PHE A 36 -7.56 -2.60 -8.59
C PHE A 36 -8.84 -2.36 -9.40
N GLU A 37 -9.14 -1.11 -9.74
CA GLU A 37 -10.34 -0.78 -10.53
C GLU A 37 -10.14 -1.12 -12.01
N GLY A 38 -11.24 -1.47 -12.68
CA GLY A 38 -11.24 -1.82 -14.10
C GLY A 38 -11.09 -3.34 -14.34
N GLU A 39 -10.70 -3.71 -15.55
CA GLU A 39 -10.55 -5.12 -15.90
C GLU A 39 -9.33 -5.74 -15.21
N ILE A 40 -9.51 -6.92 -14.60
CA ILE A 40 -8.42 -7.76 -14.09
C ILE A 40 -8.17 -8.89 -15.09
N SER A 41 -7.06 -8.81 -15.79
CA SER A 41 -6.63 -9.80 -16.78
C SER A 41 -5.11 -9.83 -16.90
N LYS A 42 -4.56 -10.71 -17.74
CA LYS A 42 -3.11 -10.79 -18.00
C LYS A 42 -2.52 -9.51 -18.62
N GLN A 43 -3.37 -8.61 -19.12
CA GLN A 43 -2.93 -7.32 -19.63
C GLN A 43 -2.77 -6.30 -18.48
N SER A 44 -3.57 -6.41 -17.42
CA SER A 44 -3.56 -5.48 -16.28
C SER A 44 -2.85 -6.01 -15.06
N VAL A 45 -2.60 -7.31 -14.95
CA VAL A 45 -1.86 -7.89 -13.83
C VAL A 45 -0.85 -8.87 -14.38
N ASP A 46 0.41 -8.73 -13.97
CA ASP A 46 1.45 -9.70 -14.31
C ASP A 46 1.43 -10.81 -13.26
N PHE A 47 1.12 -12.03 -13.66
CA PHE A 47 1.06 -13.16 -12.75
C PHE A 47 1.48 -14.44 -13.44
N GLY A 48 2.07 -15.33 -12.65
CA GLY A 48 2.58 -16.60 -13.15
C GLY A 48 2.87 -17.59 -12.03
N ALA A 49 3.05 -18.84 -12.43
CA ALA A 49 3.33 -19.95 -11.53
C ALA A 49 4.33 -20.91 -12.16
N SER A 50 5.16 -21.52 -11.33
CA SER A 50 6.04 -22.63 -11.71
C SER A 50 5.25 -23.88 -12.13
N LYS A 51 5.93 -24.84 -12.78
CA LYS A 51 5.31 -26.09 -13.24
C LYS A 51 4.62 -26.83 -12.09
N GLY A 52 3.34 -27.17 -12.30
CA GLY A 52 2.53 -27.92 -11.33
C GLY A 52 1.87 -27.05 -10.24
N SER A 53 2.28 -25.79 -10.10
CA SER A 53 1.57 -24.79 -9.30
C SER A 53 0.54 -24.06 -10.16
N SER A 54 -0.45 -23.42 -9.53
CA SER A 54 -1.46 -22.65 -10.25
C SER A 54 -1.83 -21.36 -9.52
N ILE A 55 -2.09 -20.32 -10.30
CA ILE A 55 -2.60 -19.04 -9.81
C ILE A 55 -3.69 -18.54 -10.76
N VAL A 56 -4.80 -18.08 -10.19
CA VAL A 56 -5.90 -17.44 -10.88
C VAL A 56 -6.13 -16.09 -10.24
N VAL A 57 -6.15 -15.05 -11.06
CA VAL A 57 -6.30 -13.66 -10.61
C VAL A 57 -7.55 -13.09 -11.26
N THR A 58 -8.49 -12.63 -10.42
CA THR A 58 -9.76 -12.02 -10.85
C THR A 58 -10.05 -10.78 -10.03
N ASN A 59 -11.09 -10.03 -10.40
CA ASN A 59 -11.69 -9.05 -9.50
C ASN A 59 -12.65 -9.72 -8.51
N SER A 60 -12.89 -9.06 -7.37
CA SER A 60 -13.97 -9.38 -6.43
C SER A 60 -14.50 -8.10 -5.76
N GLU A 61 -15.81 -8.04 -5.56
CA GLU A 61 -16.49 -6.94 -4.84
C GLU A 61 -16.63 -7.23 -3.33
N ASP A 62 -16.36 -8.46 -2.88
CA ASP A 62 -16.70 -8.93 -1.52
C ASP A 62 -15.90 -8.23 -0.41
N PHE A 63 -14.66 -7.82 -0.71
CA PHE A 63 -13.71 -7.23 0.25
C PHE A 63 -13.07 -5.91 -0.23
N ALA A 64 -13.78 -5.15 -1.06
CA ALA A 64 -13.30 -3.86 -1.54
C ALA A 64 -13.06 -2.87 -0.38
N GLN A 65 -11.86 -2.26 -0.31
CA GLN A 65 -11.50 -1.31 0.76
C GLN A 65 -11.36 0.13 0.28
N CYS A 66 -10.74 0.33 -0.89
CA CYS A 66 -10.47 1.68 -1.39
C CYS A 66 -11.60 2.20 -2.29
N GLN A 67 -12.19 1.32 -3.10
CA GLN A 67 -13.21 1.65 -4.11
C GLN A 67 -14.20 0.48 -4.28
N LYS A 68 -14.52 0.05 -5.50
CA LYS A 68 -15.63 -0.86 -5.79
C LYS A 68 -15.22 -2.33 -5.80
N GLN A 69 -13.95 -2.61 -6.11
CA GLN A 69 -13.46 -3.97 -6.18
C GLN A 69 -12.06 -4.13 -5.56
N SER A 70 -11.61 -5.36 -5.51
CA SER A 70 -10.34 -5.82 -4.99
C SER A 70 -9.74 -6.87 -5.92
N LEU A 71 -8.43 -7.11 -5.78
CA LEU A 71 -7.74 -8.19 -6.46
C LEU A 71 -7.95 -9.49 -5.70
N HIS A 72 -8.58 -10.48 -6.32
CA HIS A 72 -8.76 -11.81 -5.76
C HIS A 72 -7.77 -12.78 -6.39
N ILE A 73 -7.05 -13.50 -5.53
CA ILE A 73 -6.01 -14.43 -5.92
C ILE A 73 -6.34 -15.80 -5.35
N VAL A 74 -6.59 -16.77 -6.23
CA VAL A 74 -6.72 -18.19 -5.87
C VAL A 74 -5.45 -18.91 -6.31
N TYR A 75 -4.85 -19.68 -5.41
CA TYR A 75 -3.55 -20.28 -5.67
C TYR A 75 -3.41 -21.70 -5.09
N ASP A 76 -2.56 -22.51 -5.73
CA ASP A 76 -2.09 -23.82 -5.27
C ASP A 76 -0.59 -23.93 -5.54
N LEU A 77 0.21 -23.82 -4.48
CA LEU A 77 1.67 -23.89 -4.55
C LEU A 77 2.15 -25.32 -4.30
N LYS A 78 2.98 -25.84 -5.20
CA LYS A 78 3.70 -27.10 -4.95
C LYS A 78 5.01 -26.86 -4.21
N PRO A 79 5.52 -27.84 -3.44
CA PRO A 79 6.84 -27.76 -2.81
C PRO A 79 7.90 -27.31 -3.82
N ASP A 80 8.80 -26.44 -3.38
CA ASP A 80 9.87 -25.83 -4.18
C ASP A 80 9.42 -25.00 -5.39
N GLY A 81 8.11 -24.78 -5.55
CA GLY A 81 7.55 -23.93 -6.58
C GLY A 81 7.64 -22.45 -6.26
N TYR A 82 7.22 -21.62 -7.22
CA TYR A 82 6.96 -20.20 -7.02
C TYR A 82 5.66 -19.79 -7.71
N MET A 83 5.06 -18.72 -7.20
CA MET A 83 3.98 -17.98 -7.83
C MET A 83 4.20 -16.50 -7.58
N TYR A 84 3.72 -15.66 -8.49
CA TYR A 84 3.79 -14.23 -8.32
C TYR A 84 2.55 -13.55 -8.91
N CYS A 85 2.24 -12.38 -8.38
CA CYS A 85 1.21 -11.48 -8.87
C CYS A 85 1.71 -10.05 -8.63
N SER A 86 1.72 -9.22 -9.67
CA SER A 86 2.42 -7.94 -9.65
C SER A 86 1.66 -6.84 -10.39
N ARG A 87 1.72 -5.63 -9.81
CA ARG A 87 1.22 -4.37 -10.35
C ARG A 87 2.31 -3.33 -10.20
N GLY A 88 2.46 -2.47 -11.20
CA GLY A 88 3.54 -1.51 -11.30
C GLY A 88 3.99 -1.31 -12.75
N GLU A 89 5.13 -0.67 -12.90
CA GLU A 89 5.73 -0.33 -14.18
C GLU A 89 6.79 -1.36 -14.61
N GLY A 90 7.05 -1.47 -15.91
CA GLY A 90 8.10 -2.36 -16.43
C GLY A 90 7.80 -3.86 -16.36
N LEU A 91 6.54 -4.23 -16.15
CA LEU A 91 6.07 -5.62 -16.13
C LEU A 91 5.69 -6.11 -17.54
N VAL A 92 5.49 -7.42 -17.70
CA VAL A 92 5.04 -8.01 -18.98
C VAL A 92 3.60 -7.59 -19.30
N ALA A 93 2.78 -7.38 -18.27
CA ALA A 93 1.42 -6.88 -18.40
C ALA A 93 1.43 -5.41 -18.84
N SER A 94 0.82 -5.13 -20.01
CA SER A 94 0.93 -3.83 -20.69
C SER A 94 0.22 -2.67 -19.99
N ILE A 95 -0.76 -2.93 -19.13
CA ILE A 95 -1.54 -1.92 -18.39
C ILE A 95 -1.52 -2.16 -16.87
N SER A 96 -0.40 -2.68 -16.37
CA SER A 96 -0.19 -2.97 -14.94
C SER A 96 0.17 -1.77 -14.06
N GLY A 97 0.36 -0.60 -14.68
CA GLY A 97 0.83 0.60 -14.00
C GLY A 97 -0.05 1.03 -12.83
N TRP A 98 0.59 1.63 -11.83
CA TRP A 98 -0.11 2.30 -10.73
C TRP A 98 -0.85 3.54 -11.21
N ARG A 99 -1.75 4.06 -10.37
CA ARG A 99 -2.56 5.24 -10.68
C ARG A 99 -1.71 6.50 -10.94
N ARG A 100 -0.54 6.58 -10.32
CA ARG A 100 0.47 7.61 -10.55
C ARG A 100 1.77 6.94 -10.95
N ALA A 101 2.46 7.51 -11.93
CA ALA A 101 3.74 6.98 -12.36
C ALA A 101 4.76 7.00 -11.21
N SER A 102 5.57 5.97 -11.08
CA SER A 102 6.49 5.80 -9.94
C SER A 102 7.47 6.97 -9.81
N GLN A 103 7.92 7.50 -10.94
CA GLN A 103 8.81 8.67 -11.06
C GLN A 103 8.16 10.00 -10.62
N ASP A 104 6.83 10.08 -10.59
CA ASP A 104 6.08 11.28 -10.18
C ASP A 104 5.77 11.26 -8.66
N ILE A 105 6.22 10.23 -7.94
CA ILE A 105 5.99 10.05 -6.51
C ILE A 105 7.22 10.56 -5.74
N ALA A 106 7.00 11.52 -4.86
CA ALA A 106 7.99 11.96 -3.88
C ALA A 106 8.10 10.93 -2.74
N TRP A 107 8.79 9.82 -3.00
CA TRP A 107 8.91 8.66 -2.10
C TRP A 107 9.47 9.03 -0.71
N ASP A 108 10.35 10.03 -0.65
CA ASP A 108 10.96 10.58 0.56
C ASP A 108 9.95 11.14 1.56
N ARG A 109 8.71 11.42 1.13
CA ARG A 109 7.64 11.91 2.00
C ARG A 109 6.89 10.80 2.73
N TYR A 110 7.03 9.54 2.31
CA TYR A 110 6.26 8.42 2.85
C TYR A 110 7.15 7.52 3.70
N ALA A 111 6.64 7.07 4.85
CA ALA A 111 7.38 6.20 5.76
C ALA A 111 7.26 4.70 5.41
N GLY A 112 6.35 4.32 4.51
CA GLY A 112 6.13 2.93 4.13
C GLY A 112 4.88 2.71 3.28
N PHE A 113 4.61 1.44 3.00
CA PHE A 113 3.45 0.97 2.25
C PHE A 113 2.35 0.47 3.20
N GLU A 114 1.10 0.68 2.82
CA GLU A 114 -0.07 0.08 3.47
C GLU A 114 -0.84 -0.74 2.42
N PHE A 115 -1.15 -1.98 2.75
CA PHE A 115 -2.05 -2.83 1.97
C PHE A 115 -3.00 -3.58 2.92
N LYS A 116 -4.16 -3.99 2.39
CA LYS A 116 -5.15 -4.82 3.11
C LYS A 116 -5.28 -6.14 2.39
N ILE A 117 -5.20 -7.23 3.14
CA ILE A 117 -5.32 -8.60 2.62
C ILE A 117 -6.39 -9.31 3.42
N PHE A 118 -7.25 -10.02 2.71
CA PHE A 118 -8.29 -10.88 3.27
C PHE A 118 -8.07 -12.27 2.70
N GLY A 119 -7.86 -13.25 3.56
CA GLY A 119 -7.46 -14.59 3.15
C GLY A 119 -7.70 -15.65 4.22
N ALA A 120 -7.55 -16.90 3.83
CA ALA A 120 -7.61 -18.04 4.72
C ALA A 120 -6.17 -18.53 4.96
N LYS A 121 -5.78 -18.61 6.25
CA LYS A 121 -4.43 -18.88 6.77
C LYS A 121 -3.74 -20.10 6.17
N ASN A 122 -3.20 -19.97 4.97
CA ASN A 122 -2.69 -21.10 4.19
C ASN A 122 -1.24 -20.94 3.71
N GLY A 123 -0.51 -19.92 4.16
CA GLY A 123 0.91 -19.80 3.85
C GLY A 123 1.58 -18.48 4.23
N ASP A 124 2.87 -18.43 3.93
CA ASP A 124 3.69 -17.22 4.01
C ASP A 124 3.69 -16.49 2.68
N ILE A 125 3.51 -15.18 2.72
CA ILE A 125 3.46 -14.29 1.57
C ILE A 125 4.66 -13.35 1.64
N ALA A 126 5.34 -13.20 0.51
CA ALA A 126 6.34 -12.17 0.30
C ALA A 126 5.70 -10.97 -0.41
N PHE A 127 5.80 -9.78 0.18
CA PHE A 127 5.60 -8.52 -0.52
C PHE A 127 6.96 -7.97 -0.95
N ASP A 128 7.16 -7.92 -2.26
CA ASP A 128 8.40 -7.47 -2.87
C ASP A 128 8.21 -6.10 -3.51
N VAL A 129 9.12 -5.17 -3.22
CA VAL A 129 9.27 -3.91 -3.94
C VAL A 129 10.60 -3.93 -4.67
N LYS A 130 10.58 -3.68 -5.98
CA LYS A 130 11.78 -3.56 -6.80
C LYS A 130 11.95 -2.11 -7.22
N ASP A 131 13.14 -1.55 -6.98
CA ASP A 131 13.44 -0.19 -7.40
C ASP A 131 13.89 -0.13 -8.87
N ALA A 132 14.14 1.10 -9.35
CA ALA A 132 14.59 1.34 -10.72
C ALA A 132 16.03 0.84 -10.99
N GLN A 133 16.83 0.59 -9.96
CA GLN A 133 18.19 0.05 -10.04
C GLN A 133 18.19 -1.48 -10.03
N GLY A 134 17.05 -2.09 -9.71
CA GLY A 134 16.83 -3.53 -9.65
C GLY A 134 17.03 -4.15 -8.27
N GLU A 135 17.24 -3.34 -7.23
CA GLU A 135 17.29 -3.81 -5.85
C GLU A 135 15.91 -4.30 -5.41
N LEU A 136 15.88 -5.39 -4.65
CA LEU A 136 14.65 -6.04 -4.18
C LEU A 136 14.55 -5.90 -2.66
N PHE A 137 13.47 -5.26 -2.21
CA PHE A 137 13.11 -5.15 -0.80
C PHE A 137 11.94 -6.10 -0.52
N ARG A 138 12.18 -7.11 0.33
CA ARG A 138 11.20 -8.15 0.67
C ARG A 138 10.69 -7.99 2.09
N PHE A 139 9.37 -7.95 2.23
CA PHE A 139 8.69 -8.06 3.51
C PHE A 139 7.87 -9.35 3.55
N MET A 140 8.12 -10.19 4.55
CA MET A 140 7.40 -11.44 4.75
C MET A 140 6.29 -11.25 5.78
N PHE A 141 5.11 -11.76 5.47
CA PHE A 141 4.01 -11.87 6.41
C PHE A 141 3.22 -13.14 6.14
N SER A 142 2.68 -13.75 7.18
CA SER A 142 1.70 -14.83 7.01
C SER A 142 0.33 -14.20 6.78
N ASP A 143 -0.54 -14.87 6.01
CA ASP A 143 -1.87 -14.35 5.61
C ASP A 143 -2.82 -13.97 6.79
N GLY A 144 -2.41 -14.20 8.04
CA GLY A 144 -3.09 -13.72 9.24
C GLY A 144 -2.35 -12.60 9.99
N ALA A 145 -2.56 -11.35 9.57
CA ALA A 145 -2.45 -10.12 10.39
C ALA A 145 -3.14 -9.00 9.59
N VAL A 146 -4.27 -8.39 9.99
CA VAL A 146 -4.74 -7.86 11.29
C VAL A 146 -6.22 -8.14 11.46
#